data_AF-A0A3C0UCW8-F1
#
_entry.id   AF-A0A3C0UCW8-F1
#
_cell.length_a   1.000
_cell.length_b   1.000
_cell.length_c   1.000
_cell.angle_alpha   90.00
_cell.angle_beta   90.00
_cell.angle_gamma   90.00
#
_symmetry.space_group_name_H-M   'P 1'
#
loop_
_entity.id
_entity.type
_entity.pdbx_description
1 polymer ?
#
loop_
_entity_poly.entity_id
_entity_poly.type
_entity_poly.pdbx_seq_one_letter_code
_entity_poly.pdbx_strand_id
1 'polypeptide(L)'
;AEEGKQTGDTRQQTAQTCRPNHGGMEQHFNSSLAALVQNGTISQQQSDKIANFFREKRAEHRANREEMKNASPGERAEKFQQFKKNHEQMAKELSSAAGLTETQTKAVLEALRPPQMHEKMGERMTGKLSELVSQGSITQEQSDKLLSFFKEKHTQRQAEFEKLKGMTEDERKAYFEQKHHDRPDLAAELAAAGDLSEDQAKLVADALRPEHGPKRGPHCAPNQK
;
A
#
# COMPACT_ATOMS: atom_id res chain seq x y z
N ALA A 1 -6.47 13.55 66.66
CA ALA A 1 -5.63 14.08 65.57
C ALA A 1 -5.44 12.96 64.58
N GLU A 2 -6.39 12.85 63.65
CA GLU A 2 -6.37 11.90 62.54
C GLU A 2 -6.06 12.74 61.30
N GLU A 3 -4.79 12.71 60.87
CA GLU A 3 -4.37 13.37 59.64
C GLU A 3 -4.74 12.48 58.45
N GLY A 4 -5.47 13.07 57.52
CA GLY A 4 -5.91 12.40 56.31
C GLY A 4 -4.87 12.39 55.20
N LYS A 5 -5.14 11.56 54.19
CA LYS A 5 -4.95 11.97 52.78
C LYS A 5 -5.73 11.02 51.87
N GLN A 6 -6.82 11.55 51.31
CA GLN A 6 -7.39 11.05 50.07
C GLN A 6 -6.33 11.17 48.98
N THR A 7 -5.96 10.06 48.36
CA THR A 7 -5.28 10.04 47.06
C THR A 7 -6.26 9.46 46.04
N GLY A 8 -7.10 10.34 45.50
CA GLY A 8 -7.61 10.16 44.15
C GLY A 8 -6.57 10.73 43.20
N ASP A 9 -6.04 9.92 42.30
CA ASP A 9 -5.34 10.46 41.13
C ASP A 9 -5.64 9.60 39.89
N THR A 10 -6.69 10.06 39.20
CA THR A 10 -6.69 10.32 37.76
C THR A 10 -5.94 9.32 36.86
N ARG A 11 -6.54 8.15 36.65
CA ARG A 11 -6.28 7.36 35.43
C ARG A 11 -6.84 8.15 34.26
N GLN A 12 -6.01 9.02 33.67
CA GLN A 12 -6.33 9.71 32.43
C GLN A 12 -6.75 8.66 31.40
N GLN A 13 -8.05 8.68 31.09
CA GLN A 13 -8.62 7.98 29.95
C GLN A 13 -7.93 8.58 28.73
N THR A 14 -6.90 7.90 28.22
CA THR A 14 -6.34 8.23 26.91
C THR A 14 -7.47 8.05 25.93
N ALA A 15 -8.02 9.19 25.50
CA ALA A 15 -9.06 9.28 24.51
C ALA A 15 -8.71 8.30 23.38
N GLN A 16 -9.64 7.41 23.09
CA GLN A 16 -9.57 6.45 22.01
C GLN A 16 -9.55 7.27 20.71
N THR A 17 -8.36 7.69 20.27
CA THR A 17 -8.21 8.49 19.06
C THR A 17 -8.54 7.61 17.88
N CYS A 18 -9.78 7.70 17.42
CA CYS A 18 -10.19 7.21 16.12
C CYS A 18 -9.18 7.69 15.06
N ARG A 19 -8.68 6.76 14.24
CA ARG A 19 -7.69 7.07 13.22
C ARG A 19 -8.25 8.13 12.25
N PRO A 20 -7.55 9.26 12.03
CA PRO A 20 -7.90 10.21 10.98
C PRO A 20 -7.83 9.54 9.60
N ASN A 21 -8.78 9.88 8.74
CA ASN A 21 -8.81 9.45 7.34
C ASN A 21 -7.52 9.91 6.63
N HIS A 22 -6.79 9.00 5.99
CA HIS A 22 -5.50 9.29 5.38
C HIS A 22 -5.65 10.20 4.14
N GLY A 23 -5.55 11.52 4.32
CA GLY A 23 -5.66 12.54 3.25
C GLY A 23 -4.58 12.48 2.16
N GLY A 24 -3.54 11.65 2.31
CA GLY A 24 -2.46 11.52 1.33
C GLY A 24 -2.90 10.97 -0.03
N MET A 25 -3.96 10.16 -0.10
CA MET A 25 -4.48 9.67 -1.38
C MET A 25 -5.22 10.77 -2.16
N GLU A 26 -5.94 11.65 -1.47
CA GLU A 26 -6.67 12.75 -2.10
C GLU A 26 -5.72 13.86 -2.57
N GLN A 27 -4.68 14.13 -1.79
CA GLN A 27 -3.59 15.02 -2.19
C GLN A 27 -2.89 14.54 -3.47
N HIS A 28 -2.48 13.26 -3.51
CA HIS A 28 -1.89 12.66 -4.70
C HIS A 28 -2.82 12.75 -5.91
N PHE A 29 -4.10 12.43 -5.73
CA PHE A 29 -5.10 12.52 -6.79
C PHE A 29 -5.18 13.93 -7.38
N ASN A 30 -5.29 14.95 -6.53
CA ASN A 30 -5.40 16.34 -6.96
C ASN A 30 -4.10 16.83 -7.63
N SER A 31 -2.93 16.46 -7.10
CA SER A 31 -1.65 16.84 -7.69
C SER A 31 -1.43 16.19 -9.06
N SER A 32 -1.80 14.92 -9.23
CA SER A 32 -1.67 14.23 -10.52
C SER A 32 -2.56 14.84 -11.59
N LEU A 33 -3.80 15.22 -11.24
CA LEU A 33 -4.68 15.93 -12.17
C LEU A 33 -4.13 17.30 -12.57
N ALA A 34 -3.62 18.06 -11.60
CA ALA A 34 -3.00 19.36 -11.87
C ALA A 34 -1.78 19.23 -12.82
N ALA A 35 -0.94 18.22 -12.62
CA ALA A 35 0.20 17.94 -13.49
C ALA A 35 -0.24 17.59 -14.93
N LEU A 36 -1.31 16.80 -15.08
CA LEU A 36 -1.84 16.46 -16.41
C LEU A 36 -2.42 17.68 -17.15
N VAL A 37 -3.04 18.61 -16.43
CA VAL A 37 -3.49 19.89 -16.99
C VAL A 37 -2.30 20.75 -17.38
N GLN A 38 -1.30 20.87 -16.51
CA GLN A 38 -0.09 21.66 -16.76
C GLN A 38 0.70 21.15 -17.97
N ASN A 39 0.78 19.83 -18.14
CA ASN A 39 1.44 19.19 -19.28
C ASN A 39 0.57 19.22 -20.56
N GLY A 40 -0.62 19.82 -20.52
CA GLY A 40 -1.55 19.91 -21.66
C GLY A 40 -2.13 18.56 -22.10
N THR A 41 -2.00 17.51 -21.28
CA THR A 41 -2.54 16.18 -21.59
C THR A 41 -4.07 16.18 -21.52
N ILE A 42 -4.64 16.94 -20.59
CA ILE A 42 -6.09 17.16 -20.44
C ILE A 42 -6.38 18.65 -20.22
N SER A 43 -7.59 19.09 -20.51
CA SER A 43 -8.04 20.44 -20.16
C SER A 43 -8.50 20.53 -18.70
N GLN A 44 -8.60 21.74 -18.16
CA GLN A 44 -9.16 21.97 -16.83
C GLN A 44 -10.59 21.42 -16.71
N GLN A 45 -11.42 21.61 -17.75
CA GLN A 45 -12.79 21.08 -17.78
C GLN A 45 -12.82 19.54 -17.75
N GLN A 46 -11.87 18.89 -18.42
CA GLN A 46 -11.72 17.43 -18.36
C GLN A 46 -11.27 16.99 -16.96
N SER A 47 -10.32 17.69 -16.35
CA SER A 47 -9.87 17.45 -14.97
C SER A 47 -11.02 17.52 -13.96
N ASP A 48 -11.88 18.52 -14.05
CA ASP A 48 -13.04 18.69 -13.16
C ASP A 48 -14.05 17.54 -13.31
N LYS A 49 -14.31 17.10 -14.55
CA LYS A 49 -15.15 15.93 -14.83
C LYS A 49 -14.56 14.65 -14.25
N ILE A 50 -13.25 14.45 -14.38
CA ILE A 50 -12.54 13.31 -13.79
C ILE A 50 -12.67 13.34 -12.26
N ALA A 51 -12.47 14.51 -11.64
CA ALA A 51 -12.60 14.68 -10.20
C ALA A 51 -14.00 14.32 -9.69
N ASN A 52 -15.05 14.74 -10.41
CA ASN A 52 -16.44 14.40 -10.08
C ASN A 52 -16.71 12.91 -10.25
N PHE A 53 -16.30 12.31 -11.37
CA PHE A 53 -16.45 10.87 -11.62
C PHE A 53 -15.85 10.03 -10.49
N PHE A 54 -14.61 10.30 -10.08
CA PHE A 54 -13.98 9.55 -8.99
C PHE A 54 -14.58 9.85 -7.61
N ARG A 55 -15.17 11.04 -7.40
CA ARG A 55 -15.88 11.36 -6.16
C ARG A 55 -17.16 10.52 -6.03
N GLU A 56 -17.91 10.38 -7.12
CA GLU A 56 -19.09 9.51 -7.20
C GLU A 56 -18.71 8.05 -7.00
N LYS A 57 -17.69 7.55 -7.71
CA LYS A 57 -17.22 6.16 -7.54
C LYS A 57 -16.73 5.86 -6.13
N ARG A 58 -16.10 6.81 -5.44
CA ARG A 58 -15.74 6.65 -4.02
C ARG A 58 -16.97 6.61 -3.11
N ALA A 59 -18.02 7.38 -3.40
CA ALA A 59 -19.27 7.32 -2.66
C ALA A 59 -19.97 5.96 -2.86
N GLU A 60 -20.04 5.49 -4.10
CA GLU A 60 -20.55 4.17 -4.46
C GLU A 60 -19.77 3.06 -3.74
N HIS A 61 -18.44 3.09 -3.79
CA HIS A 61 -17.60 2.12 -3.08
C HIS A 61 -17.85 2.15 -1.55
N ARG A 62 -18.10 3.32 -0.95
CA ARG A 62 -18.43 3.40 0.48
C ARG A 62 -19.77 2.73 0.78
N ALA A 63 -20.81 3.01 -0.01
CA ALA A 63 -22.11 2.36 0.13
C ALA A 63 -22.00 0.83 -0.05
N ASN A 64 -21.34 0.39 -1.12
CA ASN A 64 -21.07 -1.02 -1.40
C ASN A 64 -20.33 -1.70 -0.24
N ARG A 65 -19.37 -1.00 0.40
CA ARG A 65 -18.65 -1.53 1.55
C ARG A 65 -19.56 -1.71 2.77
N GLU A 66 -20.49 -0.79 3.02
CA GLU A 66 -21.47 -0.93 4.09
C GLU A 66 -22.40 -2.12 3.84
N GLU A 67 -22.87 -2.30 2.62
CA GLU A 67 -23.68 -3.47 2.25
C GLU A 67 -22.91 -4.79 2.44
N MET A 68 -21.62 -4.82 2.10
CA MET A 68 -20.77 -6.01 2.21
C MET A 68 -20.46 -6.42 3.66
N LYS A 69 -20.58 -5.49 4.62
CA LYS A 69 -20.38 -5.82 6.05
C LYS A 69 -21.45 -6.79 6.56
N ASN A 70 -22.66 -6.68 6.04
CA ASN A 70 -23.82 -7.45 6.51
C ASN A 70 -24.21 -8.60 5.55
N ALA A 71 -23.61 -8.68 4.36
CA ALA A 71 -23.88 -9.73 3.38
C ALA A 71 -23.30 -11.10 3.80
N SER A 72 -24.03 -12.17 3.46
CA SER A 72 -23.57 -13.55 3.63
C SER A 72 -22.38 -13.88 2.72
N PRO A 73 -21.63 -14.98 2.97
CA PRO A 73 -20.49 -15.36 2.12
C PRO A 73 -20.86 -15.57 0.64
N GLY A 74 -22.04 -16.12 0.35
CA GLY A 74 -22.53 -16.32 -1.02
C GLY A 74 -22.84 -15.00 -1.73
N GLU A 75 -23.62 -14.13 -1.08
CA GLU A 75 -23.95 -12.79 -1.61
C GLU A 75 -22.70 -11.92 -1.78
N ARG A 76 -21.72 -12.08 -0.89
CA ARG A 76 -20.41 -11.41 -0.98
C ARG A 76 -19.64 -11.85 -2.23
N ALA A 77 -19.68 -13.14 -2.57
CA ALA A 77 -19.02 -13.67 -3.77
C ALA A 77 -19.67 -13.14 -5.05
N GLU A 78 -21.01 -13.09 -5.11
CA GLU A 78 -21.74 -12.55 -6.25
C GLU A 78 -21.45 -11.05 -6.46
N LYS A 79 -21.50 -10.25 -5.39
CA LYS A 79 -21.15 -8.83 -5.44
C LYS A 79 -19.69 -8.61 -5.84
N PHE A 80 -18.77 -9.46 -5.38
CA PHE A 80 -17.38 -9.39 -5.81
C PHE A 80 -17.22 -9.63 -7.32
N GLN A 81 -17.92 -10.61 -7.88
CA GLN A 81 -17.92 -10.84 -9.34
C GLN A 81 -18.51 -9.66 -10.10
N GLN A 82 -19.56 -9.03 -9.56
CA GLN A 82 -20.13 -7.83 -10.15
C GLN A 82 -19.15 -6.65 -10.11
N PHE A 83 -18.47 -6.42 -8.98
CA PHE A 83 -17.46 -5.38 -8.87
C PHE A 83 -16.28 -5.60 -9.82
N LYS A 84 -15.87 -6.85 -10.04
CA LYS A 84 -14.83 -7.18 -11.02
C LYS A 84 -15.24 -6.75 -12.43
N LYS A 85 -16.46 -7.09 -12.86
CA LYS A 85 -17.00 -6.66 -14.16
C LYS A 85 -17.11 -5.14 -14.28
N ASN A 86 -17.57 -4.46 -13.23
CA ASN A 86 -17.66 -2.99 -13.24
C ASN A 86 -16.27 -2.33 -13.32
N HIS A 87 -15.27 -2.90 -12.65
CA HIS A 87 -13.90 -2.40 -12.72
C HIS A 87 -13.30 -2.53 -14.13
N GLU A 88 -13.58 -3.61 -14.85
CA GLU A 88 -13.18 -3.78 -16.26
C GLU A 88 -13.79 -2.71 -17.18
N GLN A 89 -14.97 -2.17 -16.83
CA GLN A 89 -15.66 -1.14 -17.58
C GLN A 89 -15.30 0.29 -17.18
N MET A 90 -14.68 0.48 -16.01
CA MET A 90 -14.38 1.80 -15.44
C MET A 90 -13.57 2.70 -16.38
N ALA A 91 -12.62 2.15 -17.13
CA ALA A 91 -11.83 2.92 -18.10
C ALA A 91 -12.71 3.49 -19.23
N LYS A 92 -13.71 2.72 -19.70
CA LYS A 92 -14.67 3.17 -20.71
C LYS A 92 -15.59 4.23 -20.15
N GLU A 93 -16.13 4.01 -18.95
CA GLU A 93 -16.97 4.98 -18.25
C GLU A 93 -16.25 6.32 -18.04
N LEU A 94 -14.99 6.28 -17.60
CA LEU A 94 -14.15 7.47 -17.41
C LEU A 94 -13.94 8.22 -18.73
N SER A 95 -13.58 7.49 -19.80
CA SER A 95 -13.40 8.08 -21.13
C SER A 95 -14.66 8.79 -21.61
N SER A 96 -15.83 8.16 -21.47
CA SER A 96 -17.11 8.76 -21.85
C SER A 96 -17.51 9.94 -20.96
N ALA A 97 -17.37 9.83 -19.64
CA ALA A 97 -17.76 10.87 -18.69
C ALA A 97 -16.91 12.14 -18.83
N ALA A 98 -15.60 11.98 -19.04
CA ALA A 98 -14.68 13.10 -19.16
C ALA A 98 -14.41 13.53 -20.61
N GLY A 99 -14.90 12.78 -21.61
CA GLY A 99 -14.64 13.05 -23.03
C GLY A 99 -13.15 12.93 -23.36
N LEU A 100 -12.51 11.87 -22.87
CA LEU A 100 -11.08 11.59 -23.05
C LEU A 100 -10.86 10.64 -24.22
N THR A 101 -9.76 10.83 -24.95
CA THR A 101 -9.26 9.83 -25.90
C THR A 101 -8.70 8.61 -25.17
N GLU A 102 -8.46 7.51 -25.89
CA GLU A 102 -7.88 6.30 -25.30
C GLU A 102 -6.50 6.57 -24.67
N THR A 103 -5.66 7.37 -25.35
CA THR A 103 -4.33 7.76 -24.85
C THR A 103 -4.44 8.63 -23.59
N GLN A 104 -5.35 9.61 -23.58
CA GLN A 104 -5.60 10.44 -22.40
C GLN A 104 -6.11 9.61 -21.22
N THR A 105 -7.01 8.66 -21.49
CA THR A 105 -7.57 7.77 -20.46
C THR A 105 -6.48 6.91 -19.83
N LYS A 106 -5.57 6.34 -20.64
CA LYS A 106 -4.41 5.59 -20.12
C LYS A 106 -3.50 6.46 -19.26
N ALA A 107 -3.14 7.66 -19.74
CA ALA A 107 -2.29 8.59 -19.00
C ALA A 107 -2.94 9.02 -17.66
N VAL A 108 -4.25 9.29 -17.66
CA VAL A 108 -5.01 9.61 -16.45
C VAL A 108 -5.01 8.44 -15.48
N LEU A 109 -5.33 7.22 -15.93
CA LEU A 109 -5.36 6.03 -15.07
C LEU A 109 -3.98 5.70 -14.50
N GLU A 110 -2.92 5.93 -15.26
CA GLU A 110 -1.55 5.73 -14.82
C GLU A 110 -1.13 6.77 -13.77
N ALA A 111 -1.38 8.07 -14.02
CA ALA A 111 -1.05 9.15 -13.10
C ALA A 111 -1.88 9.13 -11.81
N LEU A 112 -3.12 8.63 -11.88
CA LEU A 112 -4.01 8.49 -10.72
C LEU A 112 -3.79 7.20 -9.92
N ARG A 113 -3.00 6.26 -10.46
CA ARG A 113 -2.59 5.07 -9.72
C ARG A 113 -1.91 5.55 -8.43
N PRO A 114 -2.33 5.09 -7.24
CA PRO A 114 -1.65 5.46 -6.00
C PRO A 114 -0.15 5.22 -6.16
N PRO A 115 0.70 6.11 -5.62
CA PRO A 115 2.14 5.93 -5.70
C PRO A 115 2.41 4.54 -5.17
N GLN A 116 3.02 3.70 -6.01
CA GLN A 116 3.22 2.31 -5.64
C GLN A 116 3.95 2.32 -4.30
N MET A 117 3.43 1.57 -3.32
CA MET A 117 4.05 1.44 -1.99
C MET A 117 5.56 1.10 -2.07
N HIS A 118 6.04 0.65 -3.23
CA HIS A 118 7.42 0.41 -3.59
C HIS A 118 8.34 1.65 -3.55
N GLU A 119 7.90 2.83 -3.99
CA GLU A 119 8.75 4.04 -3.95
C GLU A 119 9.05 4.44 -2.50
N LYS A 120 8.00 4.52 -1.68
CA LYS A 120 8.12 4.79 -0.23
C LYS A 120 8.85 3.69 0.52
N MET A 121 8.75 2.43 0.06
CA MET A 121 9.51 1.33 0.63
C MET A 121 11.00 1.44 0.29
N GLY A 122 11.34 1.86 -0.92
CA GLY A 122 12.71 2.13 -1.35
C GLY A 122 13.37 3.23 -0.53
N GLU A 123 12.69 4.36 -0.36
CA GLU A 123 13.15 5.47 0.49
C GLU A 123 13.37 5.03 1.95
N ARG A 124 12.41 4.30 2.53
CA ARG A 124 12.51 3.79 3.90
C ARG A 124 13.68 2.83 4.07
N MET A 125 13.93 1.98 3.09
CA MET A 125 15.04 1.03 3.10
C MET A 125 16.39 1.75 3.00
N THR A 126 16.52 2.69 2.06
CA THR A 126 17.72 3.53 1.92
C THR A 126 18.00 4.30 3.22
N GLY A 127 16.98 4.88 3.84
CA GLY A 127 17.11 5.57 5.13
C GLY A 127 17.65 4.66 6.24
N LYS A 128 17.11 3.44 6.36
CA LYS A 128 17.56 2.46 7.36
C LYS A 128 19.00 1.98 7.13
N LEU A 129 19.38 1.74 5.88
CA LEU A 129 20.76 1.36 5.56
C LEU A 129 21.74 2.52 5.83
N SER A 130 21.36 3.76 5.48
CA SER A 130 22.16 4.95 5.79
C SER A 130 22.33 5.16 7.29
N GLU A 131 21.30 4.88 8.09
CA GLU A 131 21.39 4.90 9.55
C GLU A 131 22.41 3.86 10.07
N LEU A 132 22.37 2.63 9.56
CA LEU A 132 23.34 1.58 9.93
C LEU A 132 24.78 1.91 9.51
N VAL A 133 24.97 2.60 8.38
CA VAL A 133 26.28 3.13 7.98
C VAL A 133 26.75 4.22 8.95
N SER A 134 25.86 5.15 9.32
CA SER A 134 26.21 6.23 10.26
C SER A 134 26.56 5.72 11.66
N GLN A 135 25.94 4.62 12.08
CA GLN A 135 26.24 3.91 13.33
C GLN A 135 27.54 3.09 13.26
N GLY A 136 28.14 2.96 12.07
CA GLY A 136 29.33 2.14 11.84
C GLY A 136 29.07 0.63 11.86
N SER A 137 27.80 0.21 11.87
CA SER A 137 27.41 -1.20 11.89
C SER A 137 27.69 -1.89 10.56
N ILE A 138 27.60 -1.16 9.44
CA ILE A 138 27.97 -1.62 8.10
C ILE A 138 28.75 -0.52 7.37
N THR A 139 29.50 -0.88 6.33
CA THR A 139 30.20 0.11 5.48
C THR A 139 29.31 0.64 4.37
N GLN A 140 29.69 1.78 3.79
CA GLN A 140 28.99 2.34 2.63
C GLN A 140 28.97 1.33 1.46
N GLU A 141 30.08 0.63 1.22
CA GLU A 141 30.18 -0.39 0.17
C GLU A 141 29.20 -1.55 0.40
N GLN A 142 29.08 -2.03 1.65
CA GLN A 142 28.11 -3.06 2.01
C GLN A 142 26.67 -2.57 1.80
N SER A 143 26.36 -1.32 2.16
CA SER A 143 25.06 -0.69 1.90
C SER A 143 24.74 -0.61 0.41
N ASP A 144 25.69 -0.22 -0.44
CA ASP A 144 25.49 -0.09 -1.88
C ASP A 144 25.26 -1.45 -2.57
N LYS A 145 25.94 -2.51 -2.10
CA LYS A 145 25.69 -3.90 -2.52
C LYS A 145 24.27 -4.35 -2.17
N LEU A 146 23.82 -4.08 -0.94
CA LEU A 146 22.46 -4.40 -0.50
C LEU A 146 21.40 -3.65 -1.31
N LEU A 147 21.61 -2.36 -1.59
CA LEU A 147 20.71 -1.57 -2.44
C LEU A 147 20.57 -2.17 -3.84
N SER A 148 21.69 -2.64 -4.42
CA SER A 148 21.70 -3.29 -5.73
C SER A 148 20.96 -4.63 -5.70
N PHE A 149 21.20 -5.45 -4.68
CA PHE A 149 20.48 -6.71 -4.45
C PHE A 149 18.96 -6.51 -4.36
N PHE A 150 18.49 -5.50 -3.61
CA PHE A 150 17.07 -5.23 -3.49
C PHE A 150 16.43 -4.73 -4.79
N LYS A 151 17.16 -3.94 -5.60
CA LYS A 151 16.70 -3.53 -6.93
C LYS A 151 16.52 -4.75 -7.84
N GLU A 152 17.46 -5.69 -7.82
CA GLU A 152 17.36 -6.91 -8.62
C GLU A 152 16.19 -7.79 -8.17
N LYS A 153 16.07 -8.07 -6.86
CA LYS A 153 14.93 -8.82 -6.29
C LYS A 153 13.59 -8.15 -6.59
N HIS A 154 13.56 -6.82 -6.71
CA HIS A 154 12.35 -6.10 -7.13
C HIS A 154 12.01 -6.38 -8.59
N THR A 155 12.97 -6.28 -9.51
CA THR A 155 12.78 -6.61 -10.93
C THR A 155 12.34 -8.07 -11.11
N GLN A 156 12.94 -9.00 -10.36
CA GLN A 156 12.53 -10.41 -10.36
C GLN A 156 11.07 -10.57 -9.90
N ARG A 157 10.66 -9.92 -8.82
CA ARG A 157 9.27 -9.94 -8.34
C ARG A 157 8.28 -9.35 -9.36
N GLN A 158 8.67 -8.30 -10.08
CA GLN A 158 7.83 -7.75 -11.15
C GLN A 158 7.65 -8.75 -12.29
N ALA A 159 8.74 -9.41 -12.72
CA ALA A 159 8.66 -10.44 -13.74
C ALA A 159 7.84 -11.66 -13.29
N GLU A 160 7.99 -12.10 -12.04
CA GLU A 160 7.16 -13.15 -11.43
C GLU A 160 5.68 -12.73 -11.40
N PHE A 161 5.39 -11.47 -11.04
CA PHE A 161 4.03 -10.95 -11.04
C PHE A 161 3.41 -10.96 -12.44
N GLU A 162 4.14 -10.57 -13.49
CA GLU A 162 3.65 -10.67 -14.87
C GLU A 162 3.36 -12.12 -15.27
N LYS A 163 4.20 -13.08 -14.90
CA LYS A 163 3.93 -14.51 -15.12
C LYS A 163 2.65 -14.95 -14.41
N LEU A 164 2.45 -14.52 -13.17
CA LEU A 164 1.28 -14.86 -12.38
C LEU A 164 -0.03 -14.31 -12.94
N LYS A 165 -0.02 -13.21 -13.69
CA LYS A 165 -1.24 -12.66 -14.30
C LYS A 165 -1.86 -13.61 -15.34
N GLY A 166 -1.03 -14.40 -16.02
CA GLY A 166 -1.47 -15.35 -17.04
C GLY A 166 -1.84 -16.74 -16.53
N MET A 167 -1.57 -17.05 -15.26
CA MET A 167 -1.86 -18.36 -14.67
C MET A 167 -3.32 -18.48 -14.21
N THR A 168 -3.84 -19.71 -14.25
CA THR A 168 -5.14 -20.07 -13.65
C THR A 168 -5.07 -20.04 -12.11
N GLU A 169 -6.23 -20.10 -11.45
CA GLU A 169 -6.28 -20.07 -9.97
C GLU A 169 -5.58 -21.28 -9.34
N ASP A 170 -5.75 -22.47 -9.91
CA ASP A 170 -5.11 -23.70 -9.42
C ASP A 170 -3.59 -23.68 -9.62
N GLU A 171 -3.12 -23.22 -10.78
CA GLU A 171 -1.69 -23.05 -11.05
C GLU A 171 -1.05 -22.00 -10.13
N ARG A 172 -1.75 -20.89 -9.90
CA ARG A 172 -1.30 -19.84 -8.99
C ARG A 172 -1.20 -20.38 -7.56
N LYS A 173 -2.16 -21.20 -7.12
CA LYS A 173 -2.16 -21.80 -5.79
C LYS A 173 -0.97 -22.75 -5.62
N ALA A 174 -0.77 -23.65 -6.59
CA ALA A 174 0.37 -24.58 -6.58
C ALA A 174 1.71 -23.83 -6.57
N TYR A 175 1.84 -22.75 -7.35
CA TYR A 175 3.04 -21.91 -7.38
C TYR A 175 3.34 -21.30 -5.99
N PHE A 176 2.34 -20.74 -5.31
CA PHE A 176 2.55 -20.14 -3.99
C PHE A 176 2.81 -21.18 -2.90
N GLU A 177 2.21 -22.37 -2.97
CA GLU A 177 2.50 -23.48 -2.06
C GLU A 177 3.96 -23.92 -2.20
N GLN A 178 4.43 -24.15 -3.43
CA GLN A 178 5.83 -24.49 -3.69
C GLN A 178 6.79 -23.40 -3.18
N LYS A 179 6.55 -22.14 -3.55
CA LYS A 179 7.38 -21.00 -3.11
C LYS A 179 7.38 -20.78 -1.60
N HIS A 180 6.33 -21.19 -0.88
CA HIS A 180 6.27 -21.10 0.57
C HIS A 180 7.22 -22.10 1.25
N HIS A 181 7.39 -23.29 0.66
CA HIS A 181 8.33 -24.30 1.16
C HIS A 181 9.79 -23.90 0.91
N ASP A 182 10.05 -23.21 -0.22
CA ASP A 182 11.40 -22.79 -0.62
C ASP A 182 11.80 -21.41 -0.09
N ARG A 183 11.19 -20.92 1.01
CA ARG A 183 11.50 -19.57 1.53
C ARG A 183 12.93 -19.53 2.07
N PRO A 184 13.85 -18.80 1.41
CA PRO A 184 15.21 -18.68 1.91
C PRO A 184 15.22 -17.83 3.18
N ASP A 185 16.20 -18.09 4.05
CA ASP A 185 16.45 -17.25 5.22
C ASP A 185 16.96 -15.88 4.74
N LEU A 186 16.19 -14.83 5.05
CA LEU A 186 16.51 -13.47 4.65
C LEU A 186 17.86 -13.02 5.20
N ALA A 187 18.24 -13.42 6.42
CA ALA A 187 19.53 -13.03 6.98
C ALA A 187 20.69 -13.67 6.21
N ALA A 188 20.54 -14.94 5.82
CA ALA A 188 21.54 -15.63 5.00
C ALA A 188 21.67 -15.02 3.60
N GLU A 189 20.56 -14.65 2.96
CA GLU A 189 20.60 -13.97 1.65
C GLU A 189 21.30 -12.61 1.74
N LEU A 190 21.01 -11.83 2.79
CA LEU A 190 21.63 -10.52 2.99
C LEU A 190 23.12 -10.64 3.34
N ALA A 191 23.51 -11.65 4.10
CA ALA A 191 24.91 -11.93 4.40
C ALA A 191 25.72 -12.19 3.12
N ALA A 192 25.22 -13.07 2.26
CA ALA A 192 25.86 -13.39 0.99
C ALA A 192 25.84 -12.22 0.00
N ALA A 193 24.75 -11.46 -0.07
CA ALA A 193 24.61 -10.36 -1.03
C ALA A 193 25.38 -9.10 -0.64
N GLY A 194 25.51 -8.82 0.66
CA GLY A 194 26.13 -7.61 1.18
C GLY A 194 27.55 -7.80 1.71
N ASP A 195 28.15 -8.98 1.57
CA ASP A 195 29.41 -9.36 2.23
C ASP A 195 29.39 -9.03 3.74
N LEU A 196 28.27 -9.34 4.40
CA LEU A 196 28.07 -9.04 5.81
C LEU A 196 28.48 -10.24 6.68
N SER A 197 29.01 -9.95 7.86
CA SER A 197 29.06 -10.96 8.93
C SER A 197 27.65 -11.38 9.37
N GLU A 198 27.53 -12.52 10.04
CA GLU A 198 26.25 -13.03 10.51
C GLU A 198 25.51 -12.03 11.42
N ASP A 199 26.24 -11.35 12.31
CA ASP A 199 25.68 -10.35 13.22
C ASP A 199 25.22 -9.09 12.47
N GLN A 200 26.00 -8.63 11.49
CA GLN A 200 25.61 -7.52 10.62
C GLN A 200 24.37 -7.85 9.79
N ALA A 201 24.29 -9.07 9.26
CA ALA A 201 23.14 -9.52 8.48
C ALA A 201 21.86 -9.58 9.32
N LYS A 202 21.94 -10.04 10.59
CA LYS A 202 20.82 -10.01 11.53
C LYS A 202 20.37 -8.58 11.84
N LEU A 203 21.30 -7.67 12.11
CA LEU A 203 21.01 -6.25 12.35
C LEU A 203 20.30 -5.60 11.15
N VAL A 204 20.81 -5.83 9.94
CA VAL A 204 20.17 -5.35 8.71
C VAL A 204 18.78 -5.98 8.54
N ALA A 205 18.63 -7.29 8.75
CA ALA A 205 17.34 -7.98 8.61
C ALA A 205 16.29 -7.47 9.61
N ASP A 206 16.68 -7.24 10.86
CA ASP A 206 15.81 -6.69 11.90
C ASP A 206 15.45 -5.23 11.62
N ALA A 207 16.43 -4.42 11.20
CA ALA A 207 16.18 -3.05 10.79
C ALA A 207 15.16 -3.01 9.64
N LEU A 208 15.30 -3.87 8.63
CA LEU A 208 14.42 -3.90 7.46
C LEU A 208 13.06 -4.57 7.71
N ARG A 209 12.88 -5.30 8.81
CA ARG A 209 11.61 -5.94 9.17
C ARG A 209 10.50 -4.88 9.24
N PRO A 210 9.33 -5.09 8.59
CA PRO A 210 8.20 -4.21 8.78
C PRO A 210 7.78 -4.21 10.25
N GLU A 211 7.56 -3.02 10.82
CA GLU A 211 6.97 -2.92 12.15
C GLU A 211 5.63 -3.66 12.17
N HIS A 212 5.57 -4.73 12.95
CA HIS A 212 4.31 -5.36 13.28
C HIS A 212 3.57 -4.40 14.20
N GLY A 213 2.66 -3.62 13.61
CA GLY A 213 1.78 -2.76 14.39
C GLY A 213 1.06 -3.58 15.48
N PRO A 214 0.61 -2.94 16.58
CA PRO A 214 -0.13 -3.62 17.62
C PRO A 214 -1.29 -4.41 16.99
N LYS A 215 -1.54 -5.63 17.50
CA LYS A 215 -2.64 -6.48 17.03
C LYS A 215 -3.88 -5.61 16.86
N ARG A 216 -4.42 -5.56 15.64
CA ARG A 216 -5.52 -4.65 15.28
C ARG A 216 -6.66 -4.82 16.29
N GLY A 217 -6.88 -3.82 17.14
CA GLY A 217 -8.06 -3.76 17.99
C GLY A 217 -9.34 -3.70 17.14
N PRO A 218 -10.52 -4.02 17.72
CA PRO A 218 -11.78 -4.07 16.99
C PRO A 218 -12.05 -2.75 16.25
N HIS A 219 -12.42 -2.85 14.96
CA HIS A 219 -12.89 -1.71 14.19
C HIS A 219 -14.17 -1.18 14.83
N CYS A 220 -14.25 0.14 15.05
CA CYS A 220 -15.45 0.76 15.62
C CYS A 220 -16.67 0.46 14.74
N ALA A 221 -17.74 -0.08 15.35
CA ALA A 221 -19.03 -0.18 14.69
C ALA A 221 -19.52 1.23 14.33
N PRO A 222 -20.18 1.43 13.18
CA PRO A 222 -20.85 2.70 12.92
C PRO A 222 -21.89 2.91 14.01
N ASN A 223 -21.80 4.04 14.73
CA ASN A 223 -22.76 4.45 15.74
C ASN A 223 -24.18 4.29 15.20
N GLN A 224 -24.95 3.37 15.79
CA GLN A 224 -26.39 3.49 15.82
C GLN A 224 -26.71 4.58 16.84
N LYS A 225 -27.11 5.75 16.38
CA LYS A 225 -28.05 6.68 17.04
C LYS A 225 -28.34 7.85 16.11
#